data_AF-A0A9E0GSQ0-F1
#
_entry.id   AF-A0A9E0GSQ0-F1
#
_cell.length_a   1.000
_cell.length_b   1.000
_cell.length_c   1.000
_cell.angle_alpha   90.00
_cell.angle_beta   90.00
_cell.angle_gamma   90.00
#
_symmetry.space_group_name_H-M   'P 1'
#
loop_
_entity.id
_entity.type
_entity.pdbx_description
1 polymer ?
#
loop_
_entity_poly.entity_id
_entity_poly.type
_entity_poly.pdbx_seq_one_letter_code
_entity_poly.pdbx_strand_id
1 'polypeptide(L)'
;MSKEKDNTANHTHDHTHDHDHSHTHDHDHDHHHHDTQLPHEKWSTHYHALGENHGAPGVNDYMKAVRDYRKTWPNKQKVMAETPDPAVRELLYRMEQMGCDTVFDRFDNQQPQCTFGIAGVCCKNCFMGPCRITEKAPRGVCGADADLIVARNMARAAAGGLTQHGAHARELLVALKKAITGEYDHPIVGTRRLIEVATAFGLETEIRGVVNIVGCSNPRVVFEKPTYEIALEMLKNDIVILTNGCASFLLLKMGLCDPDYVMEKCGPGLQAFFKETDMPPVWLVGECVDNAKSSGIFGTITGQFGRALKEMPFAMSSPEWSNEKGVCASLGFRLHGINSYHCVEPPVQGFKKVTDFLKKDSAEYLGSVMYVHTDGKTVAAKIIEDINAKRRALGWKI
;
A
#
# COMPACT_ATOMS: atom_id res chain seq x y z
N MET A 1 21.38 -59.72 45.17
CA MET A 1 21.66 -59.49 46.59
C MET A 1 22.18 -58.07 46.75
N SER A 2 21.78 -57.41 47.85
CA SER A 2 22.26 -56.12 48.36
C SER A 2 21.69 -54.84 47.74
N LYS A 3 20.91 -54.14 48.59
CA LYS A 3 20.60 -52.70 48.60
C LYS A 3 21.93 -51.91 48.75
N GLU A 4 22.03 -50.61 48.48
CA GLU A 4 21.61 -49.47 49.32
C GLU A 4 22.28 -48.22 48.67
N LYS A 5 21.65 -47.04 48.50
CA LYS A 5 21.72 -45.85 49.38
C LYS A 5 21.11 -44.67 48.60
N ASP A 6 20.15 -43.92 49.11
CA ASP A 6 20.19 -42.90 50.18
C ASP A 6 20.32 -41.49 49.56
N ASN A 7 19.30 -40.65 49.72
CA ASN A 7 19.45 -39.21 49.56
C ASN A 7 18.42 -38.50 50.46
N THR A 8 18.93 -37.99 51.57
CA THR A 8 18.24 -37.20 52.58
C THR A 8 18.20 -35.74 52.15
N ALA A 9 17.04 -35.10 52.29
CA ALA A 9 16.93 -33.64 52.30
C ALA A 9 16.31 -33.26 53.64
N ASN A 10 17.00 -32.43 54.42
CA ASN A 10 16.50 -31.89 55.68
C ASN A 10 16.63 -30.37 55.70
N HIS A 11 15.61 -29.77 56.31
CA HIS A 11 15.28 -28.35 56.52
C HIS A 11 16.34 -27.62 57.38
N THR A 12 16.44 -26.29 57.55
CA THR A 12 15.52 -25.17 57.92
C THR A 12 16.36 -23.85 57.78
N HIS A 13 15.90 -22.58 57.79
CA HIS A 13 15.09 -21.84 58.77
C HIS A 13 14.52 -20.51 58.21
N ASP A 14 13.55 -20.05 58.98
CA ASP A 14 12.60 -18.94 58.88
C ASP A 14 13.19 -17.58 59.30
N HIS A 15 12.66 -16.48 58.73
CA HIS A 15 12.77 -15.14 59.31
C HIS A 15 11.46 -14.38 59.14
N THR A 16 10.85 -14.08 60.29
CA THR A 16 9.70 -13.21 60.49
C THR A 16 10.14 -11.74 60.53
N HIS A 17 9.36 -10.87 59.89
CA HIS A 17 9.32 -9.45 60.26
C HIS A 17 7.86 -8.98 60.24
N ASP A 18 7.41 -8.61 61.43
CA ASP A 18 6.10 -8.05 61.74
C ASP A 18 6.19 -6.51 61.60
N HIS A 19 5.37 -5.92 60.75
CA HIS A 19 5.15 -4.47 60.73
C HIS A 19 3.67 -4.20 60.56
N ASP A 20 3.03 -3.96 61.70
CA ASP A 20 1.67 -3.48 61.82
C ASP A 20 1.61 -1.98 61.50
N HIS A 21 0.88 -1.63 60.45
CA HIS A 21 0.42 -0.27 60.19
C HIS A 21 -1.05 -0.32 59.74
N SER A 22 -1.95 -0.18 60.70
CA SER A 22 -3.37 0.08 60.43
C SER A 22 -3.54 1.48 59.86
N HIS A 23 -3.81 1.58 58.55
CA HIS A 23 -4.39 2.78 57.96
C HIS A 23 -5.84 2.46 57.56
N THR A 24 -6.79 2.92 58.37
CA THR A 24 -8.19 3.04 57.97
C THR A 24 -8.31 4.24 57.04
N HIS A 25 -8.46 3.98 55.74
CA HIS A 25 -8.96 4.98 54.81
C HIS A 25 -10.47 4.85 54.74
N ASP A 26 -11.16 5.77 55.41
CA ASP A 26 -12.59 5.99 55.25
C ASP A 26 -12.76 6.76 53.93
N HIS A 27 -13.18 6.07 52.88
CA HIS A 27 -13.56 6.72 51.63
C HIS A 27 -15.06 7.00 51.69
N ASP A 28 -15.40 8.20 52.13
CA ASP A 28 -16.74 8.76 51.99
C ASP A 28 -16.98 9.02 50.49
N HIS A 29 -17.54 8.02 49.81
CA HIS A 29 -17.98 8.16 48.43
C HIS A 29 -19.38 8.78 48.43
N ASP A 30 -19.42 10.10 48.35
CA ASP A 30 -20.65 10.83 48.09
C ASP A 30 -21.11 10.48 46.65
N HIS A 31 -22.04 9.53 46.55
CA HIS A 31 -22.65 9.13 45.29
C HIS A 31 -23.64 10.21 44.83
N HIS A 32 -23.11 11.33 44.32
CA HIS A 32 -23.90 12.22 43.50
C HIS A 32 -24.20 11.54 42.17
N HIS A 33 -25.35 10.86 42.13
CA HIS A 33 -26.01 10.46 40.90
C HIS A 33 -26.38 11.71 40.10
N HIS A 34 -25.46 12.17 39.25
CA HIS A 34 -25.87 12.95 38.09
C HIS A 34 -26.55 12.00 37.11
N ASP A 35 -27.87 11.91 37.24
CA ASP A 35 -28.77 11.20 36.35
C ASP A 35 -28.87 11.97 35.02
N THR A 36 -27.77 12.02 34.26
CA THR A 36 -27.84 12.37 32.83
C THR A 36 -28.22 11.10 32.07
N GLN A 37 -29.51 10.78 32.08
CA GLN A 37 -30.10 9.85 31.13
C GLN A 37 -29.76 10.33 29.72
N LEU A 38 -28.91 9.59 29.01
CA LEU A 38 -28.89 9.66 27.55
C LEU A 38 -30.33 9.37 27.08
N PRO A 39 -30.88 10.15 26.13
CA PRO A 39 -32.25 9.92 25.68
C PRO A 39 -32.34 8.48 25.16
N HIS A 40 -33.10 7.66 25.88
CA HIS A 40 -33.48 6.33 25.42
C HIS A 40 -34.27 6.50 24.13
N GLU A 41 -33.59 6.38 22.98
CA GLU A 41 -34.27 5.98 21.76
C GLU A 41 -35.00 4.69 22.09
N LYS A 42 -36.33 4.74 22.00
CA LYS A 42 -37.20 3.58 22.17
C LYS A 42 -36.64 2.44 21.34
N TRP A 43 -36.15 1.39 22.00
CA TRP A 43 -35.92 0.11 21.36
C TRP A 43 -37.27 -0.40 20.86
N SER A 44 -37.57 -0.11 19.59
CA SER A 44 -38.77 -0.59 18.93
C SER A 44 -38.48 -2.00 18.41
N THR A 45 -38.98 -3.02 19.11
CA THR A 45 -39.10 -4.35 18.55
C THR A 45 -40.09 -4.28 17.39
N HIS A 46 -39.61 -4.42 16.16
CA HIS A 46 -40.48 -4.61 15.02
C HIS A 46 -40.52 -6.10 14.66
N TYR A 47 -41.73 -6.61 14.47
CA TYR A 47 -41.98 -7.96 13.98
C TYR A 47 -42.09 -7.91 12.45
N HIS A 48 -41.44 -8.84 11.75
CA HIS A 48 -41.64 -9.03 10.31
C HIS A 48 -42.80 -9.99 10.05
N ALA A 49 -43.62 -9.67 9.05
CA ALA A 49 -44.47 -10.67 8.42
C ALA A 49 -43.57 -11.68 7.68
N LEU A 50 -43.93 -12.97 7.74
CA LEU A 50 -43.23 -14.04 7.01
C LEU A 50 -43.25 -13.74 5.51
N GLY A 51 -42.10 -13.34 4.95
CA GLY A 51 -41.91 -13.12 3.51
C GLY A 51 -41.24 -11.81 3.09
N GLU A 52 -41.07 -10.83 4.00
CA GLU A 52 -40.35 -9.60 3.67
C GLU A 52 -38.83 -9.79 3.79
N ASN A 53 -38.17 -10.02 2.65
CA ASN A 53 -36.72 -10.03 2.56
C ASN A 53 -36.19 -8.60 2.62
N HIS A 54 -35.49 -8.25 3.70
CA HIS A 54 -34.50 -7.18 3.67
C HIS A 54 -33.31 -7.67 2.85
N GLY A 55 -33.35 -7.44 1.54
CA GLY A 55 -32.14 -7.53 0.74
C GLY A 55 -31.11 -6.60 1.36
N ALA A 56 -30.03 -7.14 1.95
CA ALA A 56 -29.04 -6.29 2.59
C ALA A 56 -28.38 -5.38 1.55
N PRO A 57 -28.36 -4.05 1.77
CA PRO A 57 -27.73 -3.11 0.84
C PRO A 57 -26.29 -3.55 0.52
N GLY A 58 -25.95 -3.66 -0.77
CA GLY A 58 -24.59 -3.94 -1.24
C GLY A 58 -24.24 -5.39 -1.60
N VAL A 59 -25.08 -6.39 -1.30
CA VAL A 59 -24.70 -7.80 -1.60
C VAL A 59 -24.78 -8.13 -3.09
N ASN A 60 -25.83 -7.73 -3.80
CA ASN A 60 -25.94 -8.01 -5.24
C ASN A 60 -24.93 -7.18 -6.08
N ASP A 61 -24.38 -6.11 -5.52
CA ASP A 61 -23.44 -5.19 -6.16
C ASP A 61 -22.04 -5.83 -6.34
N TYR A 62 -21.51 -6.50 -5.31
CA TYR A 62 -20.15 -7.06 -5.40
C TYR A 62 -20.01 -8.22 -6.38
N MET A 63 -21.04 -9.07 -6.54
CA MET A 63 -20.98 -10.18 -7.50
C MET A 63 -20.84 -9.67 -8.93
N LYS A 64 -21.53 -8.57 -9.26
CA LYS A 64 -21.41 -7.89 -10.55
C LYS A 64 -20.04 -7.22 -10.67
N ALA A 65 -19.63 -6.43 -9.68
CA ALA A 65 -18.33 -5.75 -9.69
C ALA A 65 -17.15 -6.71 -9.86
N VAL A 66 -17.13 -7.84 -9.14
CA VAL A 66 -16.09 -8.87 -9.29
C VAL A 66 -16.14 -9.52 -10.67
N ARG A 67 -17.33 -9.78 -11.22
CA ARG A 67 -17.47 -10.35 -12.57
C ARG A 67 -16.93 -9.39 -13.63
N ASP A 68 -17.26 -8.11 -13.52
CA ASP A 68 -16.79 -7.09 -14.45
C ASP A 68 -15.27 -6.89 -14.34
N TYR A 69 -14.72 -6.92 -13.12
CA TYR A 69 -13.27 -6.88 -12.90
C TYR A 69 -12.55 -8.10 -13.49
N ARG A 70 -13.09 -9.33 -13.35
CA ARG A 70 -12.47 -10.53 -13.92
C ARG A 70 -12.33 -10.48 -15.45
N LYS A 71 -13.25 -9.80 -16.14
CA LYS A 71 -13.20 -9.64 -17.60
C LYS A 71 -11.98 -8.83 -18.05
N THR A 72 -11.35 -8.06 -17.17
CA THR A 72 -10.17 -7.27 -17.51
C THR A 72 -8.87 -8.06 -17.41
N TRP A 73 -8.87 -9.24 -16.76
CA TRP A 73 -7.66 -9.99 -16.49
C TRP A 73 -7.13 -10.65 -17.76
N PRO A 74 -5.81 -10.59 -18.02
CA PRO A 74 -5.22 -11.33 -19.12
C PRO A 74 -5.11 -12.82 -18.77
N ASN A 75 -4.99 -13.65 -19.81
CA ASN A 75 -4.44 -14.99 -19.69
C ASN A 75 -2.94 -14.98 -20.06
N LYS A 76 -2.24 -16.09 -19.88
CA LYS A 76 -0.83 -16.24 -20.24
C LYS A 76 -0.55 -15.82 -21.69
N GLN A 77 -1.39 -16.22 -22.64
CA GLN A 77 -1.18 -15.91 -24.07
C GLN A 77 -1.19 -14.40 -24.32
N LYS A 78 -2.12 -13.66 -23.68
CA LYS A 78 -2.15 -12.20 -23.77
C LYS A 78 -0.91 -11.57 -23.14
N VAL A 79 -0.42 -12.09 -22.02
CA VAL A 79 0.83 -11.61 -21.40
C VAL A 79 2.01 -11.80 -22.34
N MET A 80 2.15 -12.97 -22.96
CA MET A 80 3.22 -13.27 -23.92
C MET A 80 3.17 -12.36 -25.16
N ALA A 81 1.96 -11.99 -25.60
CA ALA A 81 1.79 -11.11 -26.75
C ALA A 81 2.06 -9.63 -26.42
N GLU A 82 1.71 -9.17 -25.23
CA GLU A 82 1.60 -7.74 -24.93
C GLU A 82 2.58 -7.21 -23.86
N THR A 83 3.32 -8.06 -23.14
CA THR A 83 4.33 -7.56 -22.18
C THR A 83 5.40 -6.74 -22.92
N PRO A 84 5.77 -5.55 -22.41
CA PRO A 84 6.69 -4.65 -23.10
C PRO A 84 8.12 -5.21 -23.16
N ASP A 85 8.51 -6.00 -22.16
CA ASP A 85 9.85 -6.56 -22.08
C ASP A 85 10.04 -7.74 -23.07
N PRO A 86 10.90 -7.60 -24.09
CA PRO A 86 11.18 -8.68 -25.04
C PRO A 86 11.83 -9.90 -24.38
N ALA A 87 12.69 -9.71 -23.36
CA ALA A 87 13.34 -10.82 -22.66
C ALA A 87 12.31 -11.66 -21.90
N VAL A 88 11.29 -11.03 -21.30
CA VAL A 88 10.18 -11.76 -20.68
C VAL A 88 9.44 -12.61 -21.71
N ARG A 89 9.15 -12.08 -22.90
CA ARG A 89 8.48 -12.85 -23.96
C ARG A 89 9.28 -14.08 -24.35
N GLU A 90 10.56 -13.90 -24.64
CA GLU A 90 11.47 -14.99 -25.03
C GLU A 90 11.59 -16.06 -23.93
N LEU A 91 11.73 -15.64 -22.68
CA LEU A 91 11.81 -16.56 -21.54
C LEU A 91 10.50 -17.33 -21.33
N LEU A 92 9.34 -16.70 -21.50
CA LEU A 92 8.05 -17.39 -21.40
C LEU A 92 7.89 -18.46 -22.48
N TYR A 93 8.27 -18.17 -23.73
CA TYR A 93 8.32 -19.17 -24.80
C TYR A 93 9.28 -20.31 -24.46
N ARG A 94 10.47 -19.99 -23.94
CA ARG A 94 11.47 -21.00 -23.57
C ARG A 94 10.98 -21.91 -22.44
N MET A 95 10.34 -21.33 -21.42
CA MET A 95 9.78 -22.09 -20.30
C MET A 95 8.66 -23.03 -20.76
N GLU A 96 7.82 -22.60 -21.72
CA GLU A 96 6.81 -23.45 -22.33
C GLU A 96 7.42 -24.64 -23.09
N GLN A 97 8.48 -24.42 -23.88
CA GLN A 97 9.21 -25.51 -24.55
C GLN A 97 9.83 -26.52 -23.58
N MET A 98 10.24 -26.06 -22.39
CA MET A 98 10.82 -26.89 -21.35
C MET A 98 9.77 -27.57 -20.46
N GLY A 99 8.48 -27.30 -20.65
CA GLY A 99 7.40 -27.80 -19.79
C GLY A 99 7.48 -27.28 -18.36
N CYS A 100 8.02 -26.06 -18.16
CA CYS A 100 8.14 -25.42 -16.85
C CYS A 100 7.03 -24.41 -16.61
N ASP A 101 6.17 -24.69 -15.62
CA ASP A 101 5.08 -23.79 -15.23
C ASP A 101 5.58 -22.46 -14.68
N THR A 102 4.97 -21.37 -15.16
CA THR A 102 5.21 -20.01 -14.71
C THR A 102 4.14 -19.53 -13.74
N VAL A 103 4.29 -18.30 -13.22
CA VAL A 103 3.23 -17.65 -12.44
C VAL A 103 1.95 -17.44 -13.27
N PHE A 104 2.07 -17.25 -14.58
CA PHE A 104 0.93 -17.03 -15.48
C PHE A 104 0.14 -18.31 -15.70
N ASP A 105 0.82 -19.45 -15.85
CA ASP A 105 0.17 -20.78 -15.89
C ASP A 105 -0.63 -21.04 -14.61
N ARG A 106 -0.01 -20.79 -13.45
CA ARG A 106 -0.67 -20.94 -12.15
C ARG A 106 -1.82 -19.95 -11.95
N PHE A 107 -1.73 -18.74 -12.50
CA PHE A 107 -2.80 -17.77 -12.44
C PHE A 107 -4.01 -18.21 -13.27
N ASP A 108 -3.79 -18.72 -14.47
CA ASP A 108 -4.83 -19.25 -15.36
C ASP A 108 -5.50 -20.49 -14.72
N ASN A 109 -4.72 -21.39 -14.13
CA ASN A 109 -5.22 -22.56 -13.41
C ASN A 109 -6.03 -22.24 -12.14
N GLN A 110 -5.85 -21.04 -11.57
CA GLN A 110 -6.62 -20.58 -10.41
C GLN A 110 -7.95 -19.92 -10.81
N GLN A 111 -8.31 -19.89 -12.10
CA GLN A 111 -9.56 -19.28 -12.56
C GLN A 111 -10.76 -20.24 -12.53
N PRO A 112 -11.94 -19.78 -12.09
CA PRO A 112 -12.19 -18.47 -11.48
C PRO A 112 -11.75 -18.46 -9.99
N GLN A 113 -10.96 -17.46 -9.61
CA GLN A 113 -10.58 -17.24 -8.20
C GLN A 113 -11.82 -16.97 -7.30
N CYS A 114 -11.77 -17.27 -6.00
CA CYS A 114 -12.90 -17.12 -5.08
C CYS A 114 -13.53 -15.70 -5.07
N THR A 115 -14.82 -15.60 -5.39
CA THR A 115 -15.55 -14.31 -5.45
C THR A 115 -15.58 -13.56 -4.11
N PHE A 116 -15.80 -14.28 -3.01
CA PHE A 116 -15.84 -13.67 -1.66
C PHE A 116 -14.49 -13.11 -1.24
N GLY A 117 -13.39 -13.77 -1.65
CA GLY A 117 -12.04 -13.31 -1.39
C GLY A 117 -11.70 -12.04 -2.18
N ILE A 118 -12.10 -12.00 -3.46
CA ILE A 118 -11.91 -10.82 -4.32
C ILE A 118 -12.75 -9.63 -3.82
N ALA A 119 -14.00 -9.85 -3.41
CA ALA A 119 -14.84 -8.79 -2.86
C ALA A 119 -14.44 -8.36 -1.43
N GLY A 120 -13.62 -9.14 -0.72
CA GLY A 120 -13.20 -8.84 0.65
C GLY A 120 -14.19 -9.19 1.76
N VAL A 121 -15.27 -9.93 1.45
CA VAL A 121 -16.39 -10.22 2.37
C VAL A 121 -16.29 -11.53 3.14
N CYS A 122 -15.17 -12.22 2.99
CA CYS A 122 -14.87 -13.40 3.78
C CYS A 122 -14.13 -12.98 5.06
N CYS A 123 -14.61 -13.42 6.23
CA CYS A 123 -13.96 -13.20 7.51
C CYS A 123 -13.51 -14.53 8.12
N LYS A 124 -12.22 -14.61 8.45
CA LYS A 124 -11.57 -15.79 9.09
C LYS A 124 -10.84 -15.42 10.38
N ASN A 125 -11.32 -14.40 11.08
CA ASN A 125 -10.61 -13.82 12.22
C ASN A 125 -10.80 -14.58 13.54
N CYS A 126 -11.76 -15.52 13.60
CA CYS A 126 -12.02 -16.35 14.78
C CYS A 126 -12.57 -17.72 14.34
N PHE A 127 -12.71 -18.63 15.31
CA PHE A 127 -13.13 -20.02 15.08
C PHE A 127 -14.65 -20.25 15.07
N MET A 128 -15.47 -19.20 15.26
CA MET A 128 -16.90 -19.25 14.95
C MET A 128 -17.18 -19.19 13.44
N GLY A 129 -16.22 -18.66 12.67
CA GLY A 129 -16.27 -18.62 11.21
C GLY A 129 -15.79 -19.92 10.56
N PRO A 130 -15.49 -19.92 9.25
CA PRO A 130 -15.41 -18.75 8.37
C PRO A 130 -16.79 -18.15 8.05
N CYS A 131 -16.90 -16.83 8.13
CA CYS A 131 -18.12 -16.10 7.74
C CYS A 131 -17.99 -15.60 6.29
N ARG A 132 -19.08 -15.65 5.53
CA ARG A 132 -19.20 -15.03 4.21
C ARG A 132 -20.47 -14.20 4.16
N ILE A 133 -20.35 -12.93 3.80
CA ILE A 133 -21.54 -12.07 3.69
C ILE A 133 -22.25 -12.35 2.37
N THR A 134 -23.54 -12.64 2.47
CA THR A 134 -24.46 -12.91 1.35
C THR A 134 -25.80 -12.24 1.64
N GLU A 135 -26.73 -12.24 0.69
CA GLU A 135 -28.07 -11.67 0.89
C GLU A 135 -28.84 -12.45 1.96
N LYS A 136 -28.65 -13.78 2.01
CA LYS A 136 -29.25 -14.67 3.00
C LYS A 136 -28.55 -14.62 4.37
N ALA A 137 -27.28 -14.22 4.41
CA ALA A 137 -26.47 -14.13 5.62
C ALA A 137 -25.73 -12.79 5.61
N PRO A 138 -26.42 -11.68 5.94
CA PRO A 138 -25.90 -10.33 5.76
C PRO A 138 -24.89 -9.90 6.84
N ARG A 139 -24.67 -10.74 7.84
CA ARG A 139 -23.73 -10.52 8.95
C ARG A 139 -22.97 -11.82 9.25
N GLY A 140 -21.76 -11.69 9.78
CA GLY A 140 -21.05 -12.81 10.39
C GLY A 140 -21.69 -13.26 11.71
N VAL A 141 -21.24 -14.40 12.24
CA VAL A 141 -21.79 -15.00 13.48
C VAL A 141 -21.78 -14.01 14.66
N CYS A 142 -20.74 -13.17 14.76
CA CYS A 142 -20.64 -12.15 15.81
C CYS A 142 -21.43 -10.86 15.53
N GLY A 143 -22.21 -10.80 14.45
CA GLY A 143 -22.98 -9.60 14.04
C GLY A 143 -22.22 -8.62 13.15
N ALA A 144 -20.94 -8.84 12.85
CA ALA A 144 -20.17 -7.98 11.95
C ALA A 144 -20.75 -7.97 10.53
N ASP A 145 -21.03 -6.79 9.99
CA ASP A 145 -21.48 -6.62 8.60
C ASP A 145 -20.31 -6.62 7.61
N ALA A 146 -20.63 -6.47 6.32
CA ALA A 146 -19.62 -6.44 5.27
C ALA A 146 -18.67 -5.25 5.37
N ASP A 147 -19.16 -4.05 5.69
CA ASP A 147 -18.33 -2.84 5.81
C ASP A 147 -17.24 -3.05 6.86
N LEU A 148 -17.62 -3.56 8.04
CA LEU A 148 -16.69 -3.86 9.11
C LEU A 148 -15.71 -4.97 8.75
N ILE A 149 -16.17 -6.02 8.06
CA ILE A 149 -15.30 -7.13 7.61
C ILE A 149 -14.28 -6.65 6.58
N VAL A 150 -14.71 -5.91 5.55
CA VAL A 150 -13.84 -5.39 4.49
C VAL A 150 -12.83 -4.40 5.07
N ALA A 151 -13.27 -3.48 5.94
CA ALA A 151 -12.39 -2.54 6.62
C ALA A 151 -11.34 -3.27 7.48
N ARG A 152 -11.73 -4.29 8.25
CA ARG A 152 -10.80 -5.12 9.05
C ARG A 152 -9.79 -5.86 8.16
N ASN A 153 -10.24 -6.39 7.03
CA ASN A 153 -9.38 -7.09 6.09
C ASN A 153 -8.33 -6.15 5.50
N MET A 154 -8.73 -4.93 5.08
CA MET A 154 -7.80 -3.91 4.60
C MET A 154 -6.85 -3.41 5.69
N ALA A 155 -7.34 -3.18 6.91
CA ALA A 155 -6.51 -2.75 8.03
C ALA A 155 -5.45 -3.80 8.40
N ARG A 156 -5.83 -5.09 8.40
CA ARG A 156 -4.88 -6.19 8.62
C ARG A 156 -3.84 -6.30 7.50
N ALA A 157 -4.24 -6.10 6.24
CA ALA A 157 -3.30 -6.07 5.12
C ALA A 157 -2.30 -4.89 5.26
N ALA A 158 -2.78 -3.70 5.63
CA ALA A 158 -1.89 -2.56 5.89
C ALA A 158 -0.93 -2.85 7.06
N ALA A 159 -1.44 -3.43 8.16
CA ALA A 159 -0.62 -3.83 9.30
C ALA A 159 0.42 -4.90 8.93
N GLY A 160 0.06 -5.90 8.11
CA GLY A 160 0.99 -6.91 7.60
C GLY A 160 2.13 -6.30 6.79
N GLY A 161 1.82 -5.34 5.92
CA GLY A 161 2.83 -4.61 5.16
C GLY A 161 3.75 -3.77 6.06
N LEU A 162 3.17 -3.11 7.07
CA LEU A 162 3.93 -2.34 8.06
C LEU A 162 4.88 -3.21 8.86
N THR A 163 4.44 -4.38 9.35
CA THR A 163 5.32 -5.27 10.14
C THR A 163 6.47 -5.82 9.30
N GLN A 164 6.25 -6.10 8.01
CA GLN A 164 7.33 -6.52 7.11
C GLN A 164 8.39 -5.43 6.93
N HIS A 165 7.99 -4.17 6.73
CA HIS A 165 8.93 -3.05 6.65
C HIS A 165 9.61 -2.77 8.01
N GLY A 166 8.86 -2.81 9.10
CA GLY A 166 9.38 -2.61 10.46
C GLY A 166 10.39 -3.66 10.89
N ALA A 167 10.15 -4.94 10.54
CA ALA A 167 11.11 -6.01 10.79
C ALA A 167 12.42 -5.79 10.04
N HIS A 168 12.37 -5.40 8.76
CA HIS A 168 13.58 -5.06 8.00
C HIS A 168 14.32 -3.86 8.61
N ALA A 169 13.61 -2.78 8.96
CA ALA A 169 14.20 -1.60 9.60
C ALA A 169 14.86 -1.95 10.94
N ARG A 170 14.26 -2.83 11.74
CA ARG A 170 14.84 -3.32 12.99
C ARG A 170 16.18 -4.00 12.75
N GLU A 171 16.29 -4.88 11.75
CA GLU A 171 17.57 -5.56 11.45
C GLU A 171 18.66 -4.57 11.04
N LEU A 172 18.31 -3.52 10.28
CA LEU A 172 19.24 -2.43 9.96
C LEU A 172 19.70 -1.66 11.22
N LEU A 173 18.78 -1.34 12.13
CA LEU A 173 19.12 -0.65 13.37
C LEU A 173 20.01 -1.50 14.28
N VAL A 174 19.77 -2.81 14.34
CA VAL A 174 20.63 -3.75 15.08
C VAL A 174 22.03 -3.83 14.44
N ALA A 175 22.12 -3.91 13.11
CA ALA A 175 23.39 -3.90 12.40
C ALA A 175 24.16 -2.59 12.62
N LEU A 176 23.48 -1.45 12.55
CA LEU A 176 24.07 -0.14 12.85
C LEU A 176 24.57 -0.06 14.29
N LYS A 177 23.79 -0.56 15.27
CA LYS A 177 24.21 -0.62 16.68
C LYS A 177 25.49 -1.45 16.83
N LYS A 178 25.59 -2.59 16.15
CA LYS A 178 26.80 -3.43 16.17
C LYS A 178 28.00 -2.73 15.53
N ALA A 179 27.77 -2.00 14.44
CA ALA A 179 28.82 -1.21 13.79
C ALA A 179 29.40 -0.13 14.72
N ILE A 180 28.54 0.63 15.41
CA ILE A 180 28.98 1.71 16.30
C ILE A 180 29.56 1.22 17.63
N THR A 181 29.24 0.01 18.06
CA THR A 181 29.77 -0.62 19.30
C THR A 181 31.06 -1.39 19.06
N GLY A 182 31.55 -1.44 17.81
CA GLY A 182 32.75 -2.19 17.44
C GLY A 182 32.53 -3.71 17.38
N GLU A 183 31.29 -4.18 17.51
CA GLU A 183 30.93 -5.60 17.36
C GLU A 183 30.88 -6.05 15.88
N TYR A 184 30.92 -5.09 14.94
CA TYR A 184 30.89 -5.32 13.50
C TYR A 184 31.73 -4.27 12.76
N ASP A 185 32.73 -4.68 11.99
CA ASP A 185 33.59 -3.77 11.23
C ASP A 185 32.96 -3.45 9.86
N HIS A 186 32.21 -2.35 9.79
CA HIS A 186 31.59 -1.88 8.56
C HIS A 186 31.61 -0.35 8.45
N PRO A 187 32.09 0.22 7.33
CA PRO A 187 32.17 1.65 7.15
C PRO A 187 30.76 2.25 7.04
N ILE A 188 30.47 3.27 7.86
CA ILE A 188 29.24 4.05 7.75
C ILE A 188 29.46 5.13 6.68
N VAL A 189 28.69 5.08 5.59
CA VAL A 189 28.81 6.00 4.44
C VAL A 189 27.50 6.77 4.21
N GLY A 190 27.59 8.10 4.02
CA GLY A 190 26.58 8.86 3.28
C GLY A 190 25.83 9.96 4.05
N THR A 191 26.15 11.23 3.73
CA THR A 191 25.35 12.42 4.10
C THR A 191 25.33 13.51 3.00
N ARG A 192 26.12 13.37 1.92
CA ARG A 192 26.32 14.47 0.94
C ARG A 192 25.31 14.54 -0.22
N ARG A 193 24.82 13.40 -0.73
CA ARG A 193 24.02 13.35 -1.98
C ARG A 193 22.61 13.97 -1.88
N LEU A 194 22.00 13.96 -0.70
CA LEU A 194 20.62 14.47 -0.51
C LEU A 194 20.53 16.00 -0.65
N ILE A 195 21.61 16.72 -0.34
CA ILE A 195 21.70 18.18 -0.47
C ILE A 195 22.01 18.56 -1.93
N GLU A 196 22.83 17.78 -2.63
CA GLU A 196 23.14 18.00 -4.06
C GLU A 196 21.89 17.82 -4.95
N VAL A 197 21.02 16.84 -4.66
CA VAL A 197 19.73 16.64 -5.36
C VAL A 197 18.73 17.76 -5.06
N ALA A 198 18.76 18.34 -3.85
CA ALA A 198 17.88 19.44 -3.45
C ALA A 198 18.17 20.74 -4.21
N THR A 199 19.46 21.03 -4.41
CA THR A 199 19.93 22.21 -5.15
C THR A 199 19.60 22.11 -6.64
N ALA A 200 19.54 20.90 -7.21
CA ALA A 200 19.19 20.68 -8.61
C ALA A 200 17.74 21.06 -8.97
N PHE A 201 16.81 21.10 -8.01
CA PHE A 201 15.41 21.51 -8.25
C PHE A 201 15.17 23.03 -8.20
N GLY A 202 16.21 23.83 -7.99
CA GLY A 202 16.12 25.27 -7.81
C GLY A 202 15.97 26.12 -9.09
N LEU A 203 15.41 25.60 -10.17
CA LEU A 203 15.34 26.32 -11.45
C LEU A 203 13.91 26.61 -11.91
N GLU A 204 13.76 27.80 -12.48
CA GLU A 204 12.53 28.34 -13.06
C GLU A 204 11.90 27.35 -14.06
N THR A 205 10.58 27.22 -13.97
CA THR A 205 9.86 25.96 -14.16
C THR A 205 9.70 25.49 -15.61
N GLU A 206 10.31 24.35 -15.92
CA GLU A 206 9.96 23.48 -17.07
C GLU A 206 9.39 22.11 -16.64
N ILE A 207 9.68 21.65 -15.42
CA ILE A 207 9.17 20.39 -14.87
C ILE A 207 7.76 20.56 -14.30
N ARG A 208 6.85 19.65 -14.69
CA ARG A 208 5.42 19.71 -14.32
C ARG A 208 5.13 19.07 -12.96
N GLY A 209 5.84 18.03 -12.58
CA GLY A 209 5.69 17.40 -11.27
C GLY A 209 6.67 16.26 -11.04
N VAL A 210 6.48 15.55 -9.94
CA VAL A 210 7.26 14.34 -9.62
C VAL A 210 6.32 13.20 -9.27
N VAL A 211 6.50 12.05 -9.90
CA VAL A 211 5.78 10.83 -9.57
C VAL A 211 6.74 9.78 -9.03
N ASN A 212 6.36 9.10 -7.96
CA ASN A 212 7.06 7.94 -7.46
C ASN A 212 6.40 6.66 -8.00
N ILE A 213 6.99 6.04 -9.04
CA ILE A 213 6.50 4.79 -9.64
C ILE A 213 7.21 3.60 -8.98
N VAL A 214 6.44 2.83 -8.21
CA VAL A 214 6.96 1.76 -7.35
C VAL A 214 6.10 0.50 -7.48
N GLY A 215 6.36 -0.48 -6.63
CA GLY A 215 5.47 -1.61 -6.43
C GLY A 215 6.04 -2.92 -6.93
N CYS A 216 5.13 -3.85 -7.17
CA CYS A 216 5.40 -5.23 -7.56
C CYS A 216 4.97 -5.45 -9.01
N SER A 217 4.77 -6.72 -9.38
CA SER A 217 4.08 -7.12 -10.60
C SER A 217 2.87 -7.99 -10.24
N ASN A 218 1.81 -7.96 -11.05
CA ASN A 218 0.56 -8.66 -10.74
C ASN A 218 -0.07 -9.29 -12.00
N PRO A 219 -0.38 -10.60 -12.02
CA PRO A 219 -0.94 -11.27 -13.19
C PRO A 219 -2.39 -10.87 -13.52
N ARG A 220 -3.07 -10.07 -12.67
CA ARG A 220 -4.41 -9.51 -12.97
C ARG A 220 -4.39 -8.42 -14.04
N VAL A 221 -3.21 -7.95 -14.43
CA VAL A 221 -2.98 -7.06 -15.57
C VAL A 221 -1.85 -7.62 -16.41
N VAL A 222 -1.68 -7.14 -17.64
CA VAL A 222 -0.58 -7.57 -18.49
C VAL A 222 0.73 -7.19 -17.79
N PHE A 223 1.56 -8.20 -17.51
CA PHE A 223 2.80 -8.02 -16.76
C PHE A 223 3.63 -6.86 -17.31
N GLU A 224 4.07 -5.97 -16.42
CA GLU A 224 4.92 -4.79 -16.70
C GLU A 224 4.29 -3.71 -17.61
N LYS A 225 3.23 -4.01 -18.37
CA LYS A 225 2.65 -3.09 -19.36
C LYS A 225 2.08 -1.82 -18.72
N PRO A 226 1.19 -1.85 -17.71
CA PRO A 226 0.67 -0.62 -17.12
C PRO A 226 1.75 0.25 -16.51
N THR A 227 2.76 -0.37 -15.87
CA THR A 227 3.90 0.36 -15.29
C THR A 227 4.70 1.08 -16.38
N TYR A 228 5.00 0.40 -17.49
CA TYR A 228 5.70 1.00 -18.62
C TYR A 228 4.89 2.12 -19.28
N GLU A 229 3.60 1.89 -19.55
CA GLU A 229 2.71 2.88 -20.16
C GLU A 229 2.61 4.15 -19.31
N ILE A 230 2.44 4.01 -18.00
CA ILE A 230 2.42 5.16 -17.09
C ILE A 230 3.76 5.91 -17.16
N ALA A 231 4.89 5.22 -17.05
CA ALA A 231 6.20 5.87 -17.11
C ALA A 231 6.40 6.68 -18.41
N LEU A 232 6.05 6.11 -19.57
CA LEU A 232 6.14 6.81 -20.85
C LEU A 232 5.27 8.07 -20.88
N GLU A 233 4.05 8.00 -20.37
CA GLU A 233 3.15 9.17 -20.36
C GLU A 233 3.65 10.26 -19.40
N MET A 234 4.28 9.91 -18.27
CA MET A 234 4.89 10.89 -17.36
C MET A 234 6.06 11.62 -18.03
N LEU A 235 6.95 10.88 -18.68
CA LEU A 235 8.09 11.43 -19.42
C LEU A 235 7.64 12.38 -20.53
N LYS A 236 6.66 11.98 -21.35
CA LYS A 236 6.09 12.85 -22.41
C LYS A 236 5.45 14.12 -21.86
N ASN A 237 5.02 14.10 -20.60
CA ASN A 237 4.31 15.20 -19.95
C ASN A 237 5.18 15.97 -18.96
N ASP A 238 6.49 15.95 -19.16
CA ASP A 238 7.46 16.71 -18.38
C ASP A 238 7.44 16.43 -16.86
N ILE A 239 7.12 15.19 -16.47
CA ILE A 239 7.06 14.75 -15.08
C ILE A 239 8.25 13.84 -14.76
N VAL A 240 9.04 14.23 -13.75
CA VAL A 240 10.17 13.42 -13.26
C VAL A 240 9.65 12.16 -12.56
N ILE A 241 10.33 11.04 -12.79
CA ILE A 241 9.99 9.76 -12.16
C ILE A 241 11.03 9.43 -11.10
N LEU A 242 10.59 9.20 -9.87
CA LEU A 242 11.32 8.40 -8.89
C LEU A 242 10.87 6.95 -9.04
N THR A 243 11.78 5.99 -8.95
CA THR A 243 11.41 4.57 -8.99
C THR A 243 12.09 3.75 -7.91
N ASN A 244 11.32 2.81 -7.35
CA ASN A 244 11.77 1.86 -6.35
C ASN A 244 11.18 0.47 -6.57
N GLY A 245 11.84 -0.56 -6.03
CA GLY A 245 11.31 -1.93 -5.98
C GLY A 245 11.24 -2.59 -7.37
N CYS A 246 10.24 -3.47 -7.58
CA CYS A 246 10.17 -4.26 -8.81
C CYS A 246 9.93 -3.39 -10.05
N ALA A 247 9.18 -2.29 -9.91
CA ALA A 247 8.94 -1.34 -11.01
C ALA A 247 10.26 -0.82 -11.61
N SER A 248 11.29 -0.65 -10.79
CA SER A 248 12.59 -0.16 -11.24
C SER A 248 13.29 -1.11 -12.21
N PHE A 249 13.17 -2.43 -12.02
CA PHE A 249 13.79 -3.39 -12.92
C PHE A 249 13.23 -3.29 -14.33
N LEU A 250 11.92 -3.09 -14.46
CA LEU A 250 11.30 -2.82 -15.75
C LEU A 250 11.88 -1.54 -16.38
N LEU A 251 11.88 -0.42 -15.65
CA LEU A 251 12.34 0.85 -16.21
C LEU A 251 13.82 0.78 -16.63
N LEU A 252 14.65 0.06 -15.86
CA LEU A 252 16.04 -0.24 -16.21
C LEU A 252 16.15 -1.09 -17.48
N LYS A 253 15.44 -2.23 -17.55
CA LYS A 253 15.47 -3.13 -18.71
C LYS A 253 14.98 -2.46 -20.00
N MET A 254 14.06 -1.51 -19.87
CA MET A 254 13.52 -0.74 -20.99
C MET A 254 14.34 0.51 -21.32
N GLY A 255 15.51 0.71 -20.70
CA GLY A 255 16.41 1.82 -20.96
C GLY A 255 15.94 3.18 -20.43
N LEU A 256 14.84 3.25 -19.68
CA LEU A 256 14.27 4.53 -19.22
C LEU A 256 15.13 5.23 -18.16
N CYS A 257 16.08 4.54 -17.56
CA CYS A 257 17.06 5.13 -16.64
C CYS A 257 18.40 5.48 -17.33
N ASP A 258 18.50 5.30 -18.65
CA ASP A 258 19.68 5.63 -19.44
C ASP A 258 19.49 7.03 -20.07
N PRO A 259 20.31 8.04 -19.71
CA PRO A 259 20.17 9.39 -20.23
C PRO A 259 20.33 9.47 -21.75
N ASP A 260 21.09 8.57 -22.39
CA ASP A 260 21.26 8.61 -23.84
C ASP A 260 20.01 8.13 -24.58
N TYR A 261 19.21 7.27 -23.95
CA TYR A 261 18.04 6.63 -24.54
C TYR A 261 16.71 7.31 -24.15
N VAL A 262 16.57 7.73 -22.90
CA VAL A 262 15.28 8.18 -22.36
C VAL A 262 14.87 9.56 -22.89
N MET A 263 15.82 10.40 -23.26
CA MET A 263 15.56 11.80 -23.64
C MET A 263 14.66 11.94 -24.87
N GLU A 264 14.76 11.02 -25.83
CA GLU A 264 13.87 10.96 -27.01
C GLU A 264 12.40 10.70 -26.65
N LYS A 265 12.13 10.18 -25.45
CA LYS A 265 10.78 9.89 -24.95
C LYS A 265 10.20 11.00 -24.08
N CYS A 266 11.02 12.00 -23.76
CA CYS A 266 10.65 13.08 -22.86
C CYS A 266 9.95 14.21 -23.59
N GLY A 267 9.08 14.93 -22.88
CA GLY A 267 8.55 16.21 -23.33
C GLY A 267 9.64 17.29 -23.41
N PRO A 268 9.34 18.44 -24.03
CA PRO A 268 10.32 19.50 -24.26
C PRO A 268 10.89 20.10 -22.97
N GLY A 269 10.12 20.13 -21.87
CA GLY A 269 10.57 20.67 -20.60
C GLY A 269 11.58 19.77 -19.89
N LEU A 270 11.36 18.46 -19.88
CA LEU A 270 12.37 17.52 -19.39
C LEU A 270 13.59 17.49 -20.30
N GLN A 271 13.38 17.58 -21.63
CA GLN A 271 14.49 17.66 -22.58
C GLN A 271 15.40 18.85 -22.30
N ALA A 272 14.83 20.05 -22.18
CA ALA A 272 15.59 21.26 -21.92
C ALA A 272 16.24 21.25 -20.53
N PHE A 273 15.52 20.83 -19.49
CA PHE A 273 16.06 20.75 -18.13
C PHE A 273 17.24 19.78 -17.98
N PHE A 274 17.13 18.56 -18.54
CA PHE A 274 18.17 17.54 -18.37
C PHE A 274 19.29 17.62 -19.40
N LYS A 275 19.19 18.47 -20.44
CA LYS A 275 20.20 18.63 -21.50
C LYS A 275 21.60 18.95 -21.00
N GLU A 276 21.70 19.73 -19.93
CA GLU A 276 22.98 20.18 -19.34
C GLU A 276 23.38 19.34 -18.12
N THR A 277 22.71 18.22 -17.89
CA THR A 277 22.95 17.33 -16.75
C THR A 277 23.31 15.93 -17.20
N ASP A 278 24.18 15.24 -16.46
CA ASP A 278 24.46 13.81 -16.70
C ASP A 278 23.38 12.88 -16.09
N MET A 279 22.24 13.43 -15.67
CA MET A 279 21.20 12.69 -14.96
C MET A 279 20.02 12.37 -15.90
N PRO A 280 19.44 11.16 -15.84
CA PRO A 280 18.18 10.88 -16.52
C PRO A 280 16.99 11.47 -15.76
N PRO A 281 15.84 11.73 -16.39
CA PRO A 281 14.57 12.11 -15.74
C PRO A 281 13.88 10.96 -14.97
N VAL A 282 14.46 9.76 -14.97
CA VAL A 282 14.02 8.61 -14.15
C VAL A 282 15.10 8.26 -13.13
N TRP A 283 14.83 8.47 -11.85
CA TRP A 283 15.79 8.26 -10.78
C TRP A 283 15.51 6.96 -10.04
N LEU A 284 16.48 6.06 -10.07
CA LEU A 284 16.48 4.85 -9.24
C LEU A 284 16.80 5.21 -7.79
N VAL A 285 15.80 5.12 -6.92
CA VAL A 285 15.92 5.49 -5.50
C VAL A 285 16.15 4.26 -4.60
N GLY A 286 15.98 3.04 -5.14
CA GLY A 286 16.41 1.79 -4.52
C GLY A 286 15.29 0.77 -4.29
N GLU A 287 15.31 0.09 -3.16
CA GLU A 287 14.36 -1.00 -2.85
C GLU A 287 13.01 -0.47 -2.32
N CYS A 288 12.06 -1.37 -2.02
CA CYS A 288 10.74 -0.96 -1.53
C CYS A 288 10.79 -0.12 -0.23
N VAL A 289 11.77 -0.34 0.64
CA VAL A 289 11.97 0.46 1.87
C VAL A 289 12.45 1.88 1.57
N ASP A 290 13.07 2.09 0.41
CA ASP A 290 13.58 3.38 -0.03
C ASP A 290 12.46 4.32 -0.52
N ASN A 291 11.20 3.90 -0.46
CA ASN A 291 10.06 4.82 -0.45
C ASN A 291 10.20 5.91 0.64
N ALA A 292 10.90 5.61 1.74
CA ALA A 292 11.26 6.60 2.76
C ALA A 292 12.19 7.69 2.19
N LYS A 293 13.16 7.32 1.33
CA LYS A 293 14.02 8.29 0.62
C LYS A 293 13.21 9.10 -0.36
N SER A 294 12.30 8.49 -1.13
CA SER A 294 11.40 9.21 -2.04
C SER A 294 10.51 10.21 -1.29
N SER A 295 10.00 9.83 -0.10
CA SER A 295 9.27 10.74 0.79
C SER A 295 10.15 11.88 1.31
N GLY A 296 11.42 11.58 1.62
CA GLY A 296 12.43 12.58 1.98
C GLY A 296 12.72 13.56 0.84
N ILE A 297 12.87 13.08 -0.40
CA ILE A 297 13.03 13.91 -1.60
C ILE A 297 11.82 14.83 -1.77
N PHE A 298 10.61 14.30 -1.68
CA PHE A 298 9.39 15.11 -1.71
C PHE A 298 9.38 16.17 -0.61
N GLY A 299 9.75 15.81 0.63
CA GLY A 299 9.84 16.73 1.76
C GLY A 299 10.84 17.86 1.51
N THR A 300 12.03 17.52 1.00
CA THR A 300 13.08 18.50 0.68
C THR A 300 12.66 19.46 -0.42
N ILE A 301 12.07 18.96 -1.52
CA ILE A 301 11.53 19.80 -2.59
C ILE A 301 10.46 20.74 -2.02
N THR A 302 9.51 20.20 -1.27
CA THR A 302 8.42 20.97 -0.64
C THR A 302 8.96 22.08 0.25
N GLY A 303 10.01 21.80 1.03
CA GLY A 303 10.67 22.77 1.91
C GLY A 303 11.24 23.98 1.17
N GLN A 304 11.77 23.79 -0.05
CA GLN A 304 12.26 24.90 -0.88
C GLN A 304 11.15 25.87 -1.30
N PHE A 305 9.92 25.37 -1.46
CA PHE A 305 8.77 26.19 -1.83
C PHE A 305 7.98 26.73 -0.63
N GLY A 306 8.35 26.37 0.60
CA GLY A 306 7.62 26.75 1.81
C GLY A 306 6.16 26.26 1.81
N ARG A 307 5.89 25.10 1.20
CA ARG A 307 4.53 24.52 1.08
C ARG A 307 4.38 23.27 1.96
N ALA A 308 3.16 22.74 2.02
CA ALA A 308 2.89 21.41 2.56
C ALA A 308 2.94 20.36 1.43
N LEU A 309 3.36 19.12 1.76
CA LEU A 309 3.43 17.99 0.82
C LEU A 309 2.16 17.81 0.00
N LYS A 310 0.99 17.93 0.64
CA LYS A 310 -0.34 17.79 0.03
C LYS A 310 -0.66 18.86 -1.02
N GLU A 311 0.05 20.00 -1.04
CA GLU A 311 -0.16 21.07 -2.00
C GLU A 311 0.66 20.87 -3.27
N MET A 312 1.74 20.11 -3.17
CA MET A 312 2.71 19.94 -4.24
C MET A 312 2.19 19.03 -5.36
N PRO A 313 2.64 19.22 -6.62
CA PRO A 313 2.27 18.37 -7.75
C PRO A 313 3.02 17.02 -7.71
N PHE A 314 2.75 16.25 -6.66
CA PHE A 314 3.32 14.92 -6.44
C PHE A 314 2.28 13.81 -6.62
N ALA A 315 2.75 12.65 -7.05
CA ALA A 315 1.95 11.45 -7.17
C ALA A 315 2.74 10.22 -6.70
N MET A 316 2.02 9.20 -6.21
CA MET A 316 2.59 7.87 -5.97
C MET A 316 1.81 6.85 -6.79
N SER A 317 2.49 6.13 -7.68
CA SER A 317 1.86 5.09 -8.49
C SER A 317 2.47 3.74 -8.14
N SER A 318 1.62 2.77 -7.83
CA SER A 318 2.02 1.36 -7.72
C SER A 318 1.09 0.52 -8.60
N PRO A 319 1.29 0.56 -9.94
CA PRO A 319 0.33 0.06 -10.92
C PRO A 319 -0.01 -1.42 -10.70
N GLU A 320 1.02 -2.22 -10.42
CA GLU A 320 0.93 -3.68 -10.35
C GLU A 320 1.21 -4.21 -8.94
N TRP A 321 0.74 -3.51 -7.90
CA TRP A 321 0.88 -4.00 -6.52
C TRP A 321 0.26 -5.39 -6.32
N SER A 322 0.86 -6.19 -5.43
CA SER A 322 0.48 -7.60 -5.25
C SER A 322 0.42 -8.07 -3.81
N ASN A 323 1.08 -7.38 -2.88
CA ASN A 323 1.24 -7.83 -1.51
C ASN A 323 0.90 -6.70 -0.51
N GLU A 324 0.85 -7.09 0.75
CA GLU A 324 0.53 -6.24 1.89
C GLU A 324 1.48 -5.03 2.03
N LYS A 325 2.78 -5.18 1.66
CA LYS A 325 3.73 -4.05 1.61
C LYS A 325 3.27 -2.96 0.64
N GLY A 326 2.73 -3.34 -0.51
CA GLY A 326 2.16 -2.39 -1.47
C GLY A 326 1.01 -1.61 -0.85
N VAL A 327 0.11 -2.27 -0.12
CA VAL A 327 -1.01 -1.63 0.58
C VAL A 327 -0.51 -0.62 1.62
N CYS A 328 0.46 -1.02 2.44
CA CYS A 328 1.06 -0.17 3.46
C CYS A 328 1.78 1.04 2.85
N ALA A 329 2.61 0.83 1.83
CA ALA A 329 3.37 1.90 1.19
C ALA A 329 2.46 2.96 0.58
N SER A 330 1.41 2.54 -0.15
CA SER A 330 0.41 3.46 -0.70
C SER A 330 -0.34 4.24 0.37
N LEU A 331 -0.71 3.57 1.48
CA LEU A 331 -1.31 4.26 2.62
C LEU A 331 -0.36 5.30 3.22
N GLY A 332 0.94 4.99 3.33
CA GLY A 332 1.96 5.94 3.82
C GLY A 332 2.00 7.25 3.03
N PHE A 333 2.06 7.18 1.70
CA PHE A 333 2.00 8.39 0.85
C PHE A 333 0.66 9.12 0.98
N ARG A 334 -0.45 8.39 1.09
CA ARG A 334 -1.78 8.99 1.29
C ARG A 334 -1.90 9.74 2.61
N LEU A 335 -1.28 9.26 3.68
CA LEU A 335 -1.20 9.98 4.95
C LEU A 335 -0.42 11.31 4.84
N HIS A 336 0.47 11.43 3.86
CA HIS A 336 1.13 12.69 3.50
C HIS A 336 0.30 13.60 2.57
N GLY A 337 -0.93 13.20 2.24
CA GLY A 337 -1.81 13.93 1.31
C GLY A 337 -1.45 13.76 -0.16
N ILE A 338 -0.75 12.69 -0.52
CA ILE A 338 -0.39 12.35 -1.89
C ILE A 338 -1.30 11.22 -2.38
N ASN A 339 -2.00 11.43 -3.50
CA ASN A 339 -2.86 10.40 -4.10
C ASN A 339 -2.05 9.15 -4.46
N SER A 340 -2.65 7.97 -4.29
CA SER A 340 -2.09 6.69 -4.74
C SER A 340 -2.83 6.15 -5.95
N TYR A 341 -2.09 5.68 -6.96
CA TYR A 341 -2.66 5.24 -8.24
C TYR A 341 -2.28 3.79 -8.56
N HIS A 342 -3.26 2.99 -8.99
CA HIS A 342 -3.11 1.53 -9.19
C HIS A 342 -3.86 1.02 -10.42
N CYS A 343 -3.40 -0.11 -10.96
CA CYS A 343 -4.09 -0.87 -12.03
C CYS A 343 -4.73 -2.18 -11.55
N VAL A 344 -4.62 -2.47 -10.24
CA VAL A 344 -5.19 -3.66 -9.62
C VAL A 344 -6.05 -3.23 -8.45
N GLU A 345 -7.28 -3.74 -8.38
CA GLU A 345 -8.21 -3.43 -7.30
C GLU A 345 -7.80 -4.13 -5.99
N PRO A 346 -7.85 -3.43 -4.84
CA PRO A 346 -7.84 -4.09 -3.55
C PRO A 346 -9.17 -4.83 -3.33
N PRO A 347 -9.23 -5.79 -2.39
CA PRO A 347 -10.43 -6.57 -2.14
C PRO A 347 -11.48 -5.78 -1.35
N VAL A 348 -12.08 -4.77 -1.99
CA VAL A 348 -13.11 -3.88 -1.43
C VAL A 348 -14.35 -3.77 -2.33
N GLN A 349 -14.35 -4.50 -3.45
CA GLN A 349 -15.28 -4.30 -4.55
C GLN A 349 -16.72 -4.64 -4.16
N GLY A 350 -17.64 -3.73 -4.53
CA GLY A 350 -19.06 -3.83 -4.27
C GLY A 350 -19.50 -3.50 -2.85
N PHE A 351 -18.61 -2.89 -2.05
CA PHE A 351 -18.96 -2.29 -0.77
C PHE A 351 -18.72 -0.79 -0.84
N LYS A 352 -19.82 -0.09 -1.13
CA LYS A 352 -19.81 1.35 -1.44
C LYS A 352 -19.16 2.17 -0.34
N LYS A 353 -19.43 1.91 0.96
CA LYS A 353 -18.87 2.74 2.03
C LYS A 353 -17.35 2.66 2.12
N VAL A 354 -16.77 1.46 2.12
CA VAL A 354 -15.31 1.29 2.19
C VAL A 354 -14.64 1.72 0.88
N THR A 355 -15.27 1.41 -0.26
CA THR A 355 -14.78 1.83 -1.58
C THR A 355 -14.76 3.36 -1.70
N ASP A 356 -15.87 4.02 -1.36
CA ASP A 356 -15.99 5.49 -1.42
C ASP A 356 -15.05 6.14 -0.42
N PHE A 357 -14.92 5.60 0.79
CA PHE A 357 -13.93 6.09 1.74
C PHE A 357 -12.53 6.08 1.15
N LEU A 358 -12.11 4.96 0.57
CA LEU A 358 -10.76 4.84 -0.01
C LEU A 358 -10.57 5.71 -1.26
N LYS A 359 -11.58 5.81 -2.13
CA LYS A 359 -11.45 6.41 -3.48
C LYS A 359 -11.95 7.86 -3.57
N LYS A 360 -12.66 8.36 -2.56
CA LYS A 360 -13.30 9.67 -2.58
C LYS A 360 -13.24 10.37 -1.22
N ASP A 361 -13.88 9.80 -0.19
CA ASP A 361 -14.19 10.57 1.04
C ASP A 361 -12.94 10.82 1.90
N SER A 362 -11.91 9.97 1.78
CA SER A 362 -10.60 10.21 2.38
C SER A 362 -9.91 11.50 1.94
N ALA A 363 -10.33 12.13 0.84
CA ALA A 363 -9.83 13.45 0.45
C ALA A 363 -10.06 14.51 1.54
N GLU A 364 -11.20 14.43 2.25
CA GLU A 364 -11.55 15.38 3.32
C GLU A 364 -10.57 15.30 4.49
N TYR A 365 -10.19 14.08 4.87
CA TYR A 365 -9.38 13.81 6.06
C TYR A 365 -7.88 13.85 5.76
N LEU A 366 -7.47 13.30 4.62
CA LEU A 366 -6.06 13.10 4.28
C LEU A 366 -5.57 14.11 3.23
N GLY A 367 -6.46 14.76 2.49
CA GLY A 367 -6.10 15.50 1.28
C GLY A 367 -5.74 14.59 0.09
N SER A 368 -5.99 13.28 0.21
CA SER A 368 -5.62 12.27 -0.78
C SER A 368 -6.65 11.16 -0.94
N VAL A 369 -6.67 10.55 -2.12
CA VAL A 369 -7.52 9.40 -2.46
C VAL A 369 -6.69 8.27 -3.09
N MET A 370 -7.29 7.09 -3.14
CA MET A 370 -6.83 5.99 -3.98
C MET A 370 -7.57 6.03 -5.31
N TYR A 371 -6.84 6.04 -6.42
CA TYR A 371 -7.40 5.86 -7.75
C TYR A 371 -7.02 4.49 -8.30
N VAL A 372 -8.00 3.78 -8.88
CA VAL A 372 -7.77 2.47 -9.49
C VAL A 372 -8.46 2.38 -10.83
N HIS A 373 -7.71 2.02 -11.87
CA HIS A 373 -8.24 1.69 -13.18
C HIS A 373 -7.31 0.70 -13.89
N THR A 374 -7.83 -0.34 -14.54
CA THR A 374 -7.00 -1.45 -15.06
C THR A 374 -6.14 -1.11 -16.27
N ASP A 375 -6.48 -0.03 -16.96
CA ASP A 375 -5.70 0.52 -18.09
C ASP A 375 -4.68 1.55 -17.61
N GLY A 376 -3.39 1.31 -17.90
CA GLY A 376 -2.29 2.15 -17.45
C GLY A 376 -2.35 3.57 -18.03
N LYS A 377 -2.78 3.73 -19.28
CA LYS A 377 -2.92 5.06 -19.91
C LYS A 377 -3.99 5.91 -19.24
N THR A 378 -5.12 5.30 -18.88
CA THR A 378 -6.19 5.96 -18.12
C THR A 378 -5.68 6.41 -16.74
N VAL A 379 -4.90 5.56 -16.05
CA VAL A 379 -4.25 5.95 -14.79
C VAL A 379 -3.26 7.10 -14.98
N ALA A 380 -2.44 7.05 -16.04
CA ALA A 380 -1.51 8.13 -16.36
C ALA A 380 -2.21 9.46 -16.61
N ALA A 381 -3.30 9.45 -17.39
CA ALA A 381 -4.12 10.62 -17.65
C ALA A 381 -4.67 11.23 -16.35
N LYS A 382 -5.14 10.39 -15.42
CA LYS A 382 -5.60 10.83 -14.10
C LYS A 382 -4.49 11.47 -13.28
N ILE A 383 -3.28 10.88 -13.29
CA ILE A 383 -2.10 11.44 -12.59
C ILE A 383 -1.77 12.84 -13.14
N ILE A 384 -1.73 12.99 -14.48
CA ILE A 384 -1.44 14.27 -15.14
C ILE A 384 -2.51 15.30 -14.80
N GLU A 385 -3.78 14.91 -14.81
CA GLU A 385 -4.89 15.78 -14.42
C GLU A 385 -4.74 16.30 -12.99
N ASP A 386 -4.42 15.43 -12.03
CA ASP A 386 -4.25 15.79 -10.62
C ASP A 386 -3.01 16.67 -10.40
N ILE A 387 -1.89 16.37 -11.07
CA ILE A 387 -0.69 17.22 -11.09
C ILE A 387 -1.06 18.63 -11.61
N ASN A 388 -1.79 18.71 -12.72
CA ASN A 388 -2.22 19.98 -13.28
C ASN A 388 -3.16 20.75 -12.35
N ALA A 389 -4.03 20.04 -11.62
CA ALA A 389 -4.90 20.66 -10.62
C ALA A 389 -4.10 21.27 -9.46
N LYS A 390 -3.07 20.57 -8.95
CA LYS A 390 -2.15 21.10 -7.92
C LYS A 390 -1.37 22.30 -8.43
N ARG A 391 -0.83 22.25 -9.66
CA ARG A 391 -0.14 23.38 -10.28
C ARG A 391 -1.05 24.61 -10.41
N ARG A 392 -2.30 24.43 -10.87
CA ARG A 392 -3.29 25.51 -10.93
C ARG A 392 -3.54 26.14 -9.57
N ALA A 393 -3.71 25.32 -8.53
CA ALA A 393 -3.92 25.81 -7.17
C ALA A 393 -2.72 26.60 -6.63
N LEU A 394 -1.50 26.27 -7.07
CA LEU A 394 -0.27 26.99 -6.74
C LEU A 394 -0.01 28.23 -7.62
N GLY A 395 -0.82 28.47 -8.66
CA GLY A 395 -0.60 29.52 -9.65
C GLY A 395 0.54 29.24 -10.62
N TRP A 396 0.95 27.97 -10.78
CA TRP A 396 2.03 27.55 -11.67
C TRP A 396 1.51 27.28 -13.09
N LYS A 397 2.37 27.48 -14.11
CA LYS A 397 2.06 27.18 -15.52
C LYS A 397 1.74 25.69 -15.72
N ILE A 398 0.72 25.35 -16.50
CA ILE A 398 0.28 23.96 -16.74
C ILE A 398 1.09 23.29 -17.85
#